data_AF-A0A5K1BVY2-F1
#
_entry.id   AF-A0A5K1BVY2-F1
#
_cell.length_a   1.000
_cell.length_b   1.000
_cell.length_c   1.000
_cell.angle_alpha   90.00
_cell.angle_beta   90.00
_cell.angle_gamma   90.00
#
_symmetry.space_group_name_H-M   'P 1'
#
loop_
_entity.id
_entity.type
_entity.pdbx_description
1 polymer ?
#
loop_
_entity_poly.entity_id
_entity_poly.type
_entity_poly.pdbx_seq_one_letter_code
_entity_poly.pdbx_strand_id
1 'polypeptide(L)' 'VIAGKSYDGIAADVWSCGVVLYELLAGYLPFDDSNILNVYRK' A
#
# COMPACT_ATOMS: atom_id res chain seq x y z
N VAL A 1 10.24 0.34 -10.94
CA VAL A 1 9.48 -0.54 -11.84
C VAL A 1 8.78 -1.61 -11.00
N ILE A 2 7.53 -1.35 -10.65
CA ILE A 2 6.61 -2.40 -10.19
C ILE A 2 5.80 -2.79 -11.43
N ALA A 3 5.85 -4.06 -11.84
CA ALA A 3 5.08 -4.61 -12.95
C ALA A 3 5.29 -3.98 -14.36
N GLY A 4 6.50 -3.51 -14.69
CA GLY A 4 6.86 -3.15 -16.08
C GLY A 4 6.12 -1.95 -16.70
N LYS A 5 5.30 -1.24 -15.93
CA LYS A 5 4.63 0.01 -16.33
C LYS A 5 5.39 1.23 -15.79
N SER A 6 5.30 2.34 -16.52
CA SER A 6 5.86 3.62 -16.09
C SER A 6 5.34 3.98 -14.70
N TYR A 7 6.28 4.13 -13.77
CA TYR A 7 6.00 4.49 -12.39
C TYR A 7 5.71 5.99 -12.32
N ASP A 8 4.50 6.35 -11.88
CA ASP A 8 4.20 7.71 -11.48
C ASP A 8 4.57 7.86 -10.00
N GLY A 9 5.68 8.56 -9.75
CA GLY A 9 6.20 8.75 -8.40
C GLY A 9 5.26 9.53 -7.50
N ILE A 10 4.53 10.50 -8.04
CA ILE A 10 3.57 11.29 -7.26
C ILE A 10 2.41 10.40 -6.82
N ALA A 11 1.88 9.58 -7.73
CA ALA A 11 0.81 8.65 -7.39
C ALA A 11 1.24 7.61 -6.35
N ALA A 12 2.49 7.14 -6.42
CA ALA A 12 3.04 6.18 -5.47
C ALA A 12 3.32 6.78 -4.09
N ASP A 13 3.80 8.02 -4.03
CA ASP A 13 4.00 8.74 -2.76
C ASP A 13 2.65 9.01 -2.08
N VAL A 14 1.63 9.42 -2.84
CA VAL A 14 0.26 9.62 -2.32
C VAL A 14 -0.33 8.32 -1.79
N TRP A 15 -0.15 7.19 -2.49
CA TRP A 15 -0.62 5.89 -2.01
C TRP A 15 0.08 5.49 -0.71
N SER A 16 1.41 5.64 -0.64
CA SER A 16 2.20 5.32 0.54
C SER A 16 1.83 6.18 1.74
N CYS A 17 1.69 7.50 1.56
CA CYS A 17 1.24 8.41 2.60
C CYS A 17 -0.19 8.10 3.07
N GLY A 18 -1.08 7.66 2.18
CA GLY A 18 -2.44 7.24 2.54
C GLY A 18 -2.45 6.04 3.49
N VAL A 19 -1.59 5.05 3.26
CA VAL A 19 -1.46 3.86 4.12
C VAL A 19 -0.92 4.24 5.51
N VAL A 20 0.12 5.09 5.55
CA VAL A 20 0.68 5.59 6.83
C VAL A 20 -0.36 6.40 7.60
N LEU A 21 -1.10 7.28 6.93
CA LEU A 21 -2.16 8.06 7.57
C LEU A 21 -3.28 7.15 8.11
N TYR A 22 -3.66 6.10 7.38
CA TYR A 22 -4.63 5.12 7.85
C TYR A 22 -4.15 4.42 9.12
N GLU A 23 -2.91 3.95 9.15
CA GLU A 23 -2.33 3.28 10.32
C GLU A 23 -2.33 4.20 11.56
N LEU A 24 -1.97 5.48 11.37
CA LEU A 24 -1.98 6.48 12.45
C LEU A 24 -3.39 6.77 13.00
N LEU A 25 -4.44 6.62 12.18
CA LEU A 25 -5.82 6.91 12.59
C LEU A 25 -6.56 5.66 13.09
N ALA A 26 -6.35 4.50 12.46
CA ALA A 26 -7.05 3.26 12.74
C ALA A 26 -6.35 2.40 13.80
N GLY A 27 -5.02 2.56 13.96
CA GLY A 27 -4.21 1.78 14.90
C GLY A 27 -3.90 0.36 14.43
N TYR A 28 -4.21 0.02 13.18
CA TYR A 28 -3.87 -1.24 12.53
C TYR A 28 -3.61 -0.99 11.04
N LEU A 29 -2.77 -1.83 10.43
CA LEU A 29 -2.40 -1.69 9.02
C LEU A 29 -3.53 -2.26 8.12
N PRO A 30 -3.93 -1.57 7.04
CA PRO A 30 -5.09 -1.96 6.22
C PRO A 30 -4.86 -3.26 5.45
N PHE A 31 -3.60 -3.66 5.29
CA PHE A 31 -3.15 -4.84 4.56
C PHE A 31 -2.09 -5.61 5.36
N ASP A 32 -2.44 -6.01 6.59
CA ASP A 32 -1.60 -6.89 7.42
C ASP A 32 -2.14 -8.31 7.37
N ASP A 33 -1.75 -9.05 6.34
CA ASP A 33 -2.01 -10.48 6.26
C ASP A 33 -0.66 -11.20 6.24
N SER A 34 -0.50 -12.22 7.08
CA SER A 34 0.74 -13.00 7.23
C SER A 34 1.19 -13.66 5.92
N ASN A 35 0.31 -13.71 4.93
CA ASN A 35 0.59 -14.16 3.59
C ASN A 35 0.40 -13.00 2.59
N ILE A 36 1.52 -12.52 2.03
CA ILE A 36 1.52 -11.46 1.01
C ILE A 36 0.62 -11.78 -0.19
N LEU A 37 0.45 -13.06 -0.54
CA LEU A 37 -0.42 -13.47 -1.65
C LEU A 37 -1.90 -13.21 -1.34
N ASN A 38 -2.26 -13.19 -0.06
CA ASN A 38 -3.61 -12.87 0.38
C ASN A 38 -3.84 -11.35 0.32
N VAL A 39 -2.81 -10.55 0.64
CA VAL A 39 -2.82 -9.09 0.47
C VAL A 39 -3.00 -8.70 -1.00
N TYR A 40 -2.26 -9.31 -1.93
CA TYR A 40 -2.37 -9.00 -3.37
C TYR A 40 -3.67 -9.49 -4.02
N ARG A 41 -4.44 -10.36 -3.35
CA ARG A 41 -5.68 -10.94 -3.87
C ARG A 41 -6.93 -10.17 -3.42
N LYS A 42 -6.79 -9.32 -2.40
CA LYS A 42 -7.85 -8.48 -1.85
C LYS A 42 -7.98 -7.19 -2.67
#